data_AF-A0A8B6DE91-F1
#
_entry.id   AF-A0A8B6DE91-F1
#
_cell.length_a   1.000
_cell.length_b   1.000
_cell.length_c   1.000
_cell.angle_alpha   90.00
_cell.angle_beta   90.00
_cell.angle_gamma   90.00
#
_symmetry.space_group_name_H-M   'P 1'
#
loop_
_entity.id
_entity.type
_entity.pdbx_description
1 polymer ?
#
loop_
_entity_poly.entity_id
_entity_poly.type
_entity_poly.pdbx_seq_one_letter_code
_entity_poly.pdbx_strand_id
1 'polypeptide(L)'
;MAFSLSGIRSQALAKCGICETDRPIKWKCIDCDNLLCNHCKEKVHPQFQNAKDHRVVNIKDLGQPTVVELNINKQYLTELTAVQCMSYCHDDSLWICYNRDKKIQRVKPEGTKLNILSNFNIMVYGIAVTQSNNLLISTGKSKLKQISSKTGALTDSVYNMSPFITSAIHITSDNKVLVTGGNKYSKVVILMNQNGDHERVYEHDQHKQPIFTFPRGITSTRNGNIHVFDEVSDDRGRVVGWGYNQYLYRR
;
A
#
# COMPACT_ATOMS: atom_id res chain seq x y z
N MET A 1 -8.33 35.63 32.91
CA MET A 1 -7.11 36.12 32.25
C MET A 1 -7.20 35.72 30.78
N ALA A 2 -7.27 36.70 29.89
CA ALA A 2 -7.28 36.51 28.45
C ALA A 2 -5.82 36.42 27.97
N PHE A 3 -5.49 35.44 27.14
CA PHE A 3 -4.25 35.43 26.36
C PHE A 3 -4.59 35.80 24.92
N SER A 4 -3.98 36.91 24.46
CA SER A 4 -4.22 37.53 23.17
C SER A 4 -3.58 36.76 22.03
N LEU A 5 -4.31 36.64 20.92
CA LEU A 5 -3.79 36.23 19.62
C LEU A 5 -2.90 37.33 19.02
N SER A 6 -1.62 37.03 18.79
CA SER A 6 -0.82 37.76 17.79
C SER A 6 0.31 36.87 17.26
N GLY A 7 -0.02 36.08 16.25
CA GLY A 7 0.94 35.39 15.40
C GLY A 7 0.64 35.72 13.94
N ILE A 8 0.89 36.97 13.55
CA ILE A 8 0.86 37.40 12.15
C ILE A 8 1.99 36.65 11.44
N ARG A 9 1.65 35.54 10.76
CA ARG A 9 2.57 34.89 9.82
C ARG A 9 2.68 35.79 8.59
N SER A 10 3.81 36.48 8.46
CA SER A 10 4.21 37.07 7.19
C SER A 10 4.25 35.96 6.13
N GLN A 11 3.43 36.09 5.08
CA GLN A 11 3.66 35.33 3.86
C GLN A 11 4.99 35.81 3.29
N ALA A 12 6.03 34.98 3.35
CA ALA A 12 7.24 35.23 2.58
C ALA A 12 6.84 35.34 1.10
N LEU A 13 7.17 36.47 0.46
CA LEU A 13 7.02 36.67 -0.98
C LEU A 13 7.91 35.64 -1.70
N ALA A 14 7.33 34.50 -2.07
CA ALA A 14 8.04 33.49 -2.83
C ALA A 14 8.36 34.04 -4.23
N LYS A 15 9.62 33.94 -4.65
CA LYS A 15 10.07 34.33 -5.98
C LYS A 15 9.87 33.19 -6.98
N CYS A 16 9.76 33.55 -8.26
CA CYS A 16 9.73 32.55 -9.32
C CYS A 16 11.11 31.93 -9.49
N GLY A 17 11.21 30.60 -9.46
CA GLY A 17 12.48 29.86 -9.60
C GLY A 17 13.10 29.91 -11.01
N ILE A 18 12.50 30.64 -11.95
CA ILE A 18 13.03 30.81 -13.32
C ILE A 18 13.43 32.25 -13.57
N CYS A 19 12.51 33.20 -13.34
CA CYS A 19 12.76 34.61 -13.65
C CYS A 19 13.10 35.46 -12.42
N GLU A 20 13.10 34.88 -11.22
CA GLU A 20 13.44 35.51 -9.93
C GLU A 20 12.64 36.79 -9.57
N THR A 21 11.63 37.14 -10.37
CA THR A 21 10.75 38.28 -10.11
C THR A 21 9.77 37.99 -8.98
N ASP A 22 9.34 39.04 -8.29
CA ASP A 22 8.30 39.02 -7.24
C ASP A 22 6.86 38.92 -7.80
N ARG A 23 6.70 38.25 -8.95
CA ARG A 23 5.38 38.02 -9.55
C ARG A 23 4.59 37.00 -8.71
N PRO A 24 3.25 37.08 -8.66
CA PRO A 24 2.43 36.13 -7.94
C PRO A 24 2.72 34.69 -8.39
N ILE A 25 3.19 33.87 -7.46
CA ILE A 25 3.45 32.46 -7.68
C ILE A 25 2.14 31.70 -7.51
N LYS A 26 1.74 31.00 -8.58
CA LYS A 26 0.49 30.23 -8.62
C LYS A 26 0.72 28.76 -8.96
N TRP A 27 1.91 28.42 -9.44
CA TRP A 27 2.17 27.11 -10.02
C TRP A 27 3.44 26.50 -9.45
N LYS A 28 3.47 25.18 -9.38
CA LYS A 28 4.65 24.40 -9.02
C LYS A 28 4.85 23.31 -10.07
N CYS A 29 6.07 23.23 -10.60
CA CYS A 29 6.48 22.06 -11.37
C CYS A 29 6.84 20.93 -10.39
N ILE A 30 6.21 19.77 -10.55
CA ILE A 30 6.46 18.63 -9.67
C ILE A 30 7.80 17.98 -9.98
N ASP A 31 8.15 17.87 -11.26
CA ASP A 31 9.32 17.08 -11.66
C ASP A 31 10.65 17.78 -11.40
N CYS A 32 10.68 19.12 -11.48
CA CYS A 32 11.89 19.91 -11.20
C CYS A 32 11.76 20.82 -9.96
N ASP A 33 10.71 20.63 -9.16
CA ASP A 33 10.43 21.34 -7.89
C ASP A 33 10.38 22.89 -7.96
N ASN A 34 10.31 23.47 -9.17
CA ASN A 34 10.34 24.93 -9.36
C ASN A 34 8.99 25.60 -9.09
N LEU A 35 9.03 26.74 -8.40
CA LEU A 35 7.90 27.67 -8.24
C LEU A 35 7.79 28.60 -9.45
N LEU A 36 6.61 28.64 -10.07
CA LEU A 36 6.39 29.32 -11.35
C LEU A 36 5.32 30.41 -11.24
N CYS A 37 5.60 31.56 -11.84
CA CYS A 37 4.59 32.54 -12.20
C CYS A 37 3.85 32.11 -13.48
N ASN A 38 2.70 32.74 -13.79
CA ASN A 38 1.91 32.43 -15.00
C ASN A 38 2.75 32.51 -16.29
N HIS A 39 3.57 33.56 -16.42
CA HIS A 39 4.40 33.77 -17.60
C HIS A 39 5.43 32.65 -17.77
N CYS A 40 6.10 32.26 -16.69
CA CYS A 40 7.10 31.20 -16.73
C CYS A 40 6.46 29.84 -16.98
N LYS A 41 5.31 29.53 -16.39
CA LYS A 41 4.55 28.32 -16.72
C LYS A 41 4.25 28.21 -18.21
N GLU A 42 3.72 29.29 -18.81
CA GLU A 42 3.13 29.22 -20.15
C GLU A 42 4.17 29.39 -21.26
N LYS A 43 5.18 30.25 -21.04
CA LYS A 43 6.06 30.70 -22.12
C LYS A 43 7.51 30.27 -21.98
N VAL A 44 8.01 30.06 -20.77
CA VAL A 44 9.45 29.84 -20.54
C VAL A 44 9.74 28.39 -20.19
N HIS A 45 9.03 27.86 -19.20
CA HIS A 45 9.20 26.51 -18.69
C HIS A 45 9.04 25.42 -19.78
N PRO A 46 8.05 25.46 -20.68
CA PRO A 46 7.91 24.44 -21.73
C PRO A 46 8.99 24.50 -22.82
N GLN A 47 9.80 25.58 -22.87
CA GLN A 47 10.85 25.74 -23.87
C GLN A 47 12.16 25.04 -23.47
N PHE A 48 12.36 24.70 -22.19
CA PHE A 48 13.52 23.90 -21.81
C PHE A 48 13.39 22.49 -22.38
N GLN A 49 14.47 21.98 -22.99
CA GLN A 49 14.48 20.69 -23.70
C GLN A 49 13.93 19.52 -22.86
N ASN A 50 14.09 19.57 -21.54
CA ASN A 50 13.65 18.52 -20.62
C ASN A 50 12.31 18.79 -19.94
N ALA A 51 11.68 19.94 -20.15
CA ALA A 51 10.53 20.38 -19.36
C ALA A 51 9.19 20.38 -20.11
N LYS A 52 9.15 19.92 -21.36
CA LYS A 52 7.93 19.87 -22.18
C LYS A 52 6.82 19.02 -21.56
N ASP A 53 7.20 17.89 -20.95
CA ASP A 53 6.27 16.92 -20.36
C ASP A 53 6.20 17.01 -18.83
N HIS A 54 6.79 18.04 -18.24
CA HIS A 54 6.74 18.25 -16.81
C HIS A 54 5.31 18.54 -16.34
N ARG A 55 4.91 17.89 -15.25
CA ARG A 55 3.66 18.08 -14.55
C ARG A 55 3.71 19.37 -13.74
N VAL A 56 3.04 20.39 -14.23
CA VAL A 56 2.84 21.66 -13.54
C VAL A 56 1.43 21.73 -12.95
N VAL A 57 1.34 21.92 -11.64
CA VAL A 57 0.06 21.98 -10.91
C VAL A 57 -0.13 23.35 -10.28
N ASN A 58 -1.39 23.73 -10.04
CA ASN A 58 -1.68 24.91 -9.24
C ASN A 58 -1.28 24.63 -7.78
N ILE A 59 -0.64 25.60 -7.13
CA ILE A 59 -0.24 25.45 -5.72
C ILE A 59 -1.46 25.29 -4.81
N LYS A 60 -2.61 25.87 -5.16
CA LYS A 60 -3.86 25.68 -4.42
C LYS A 60 -4.36 24.23 -4.49
N ASP A 61 -4.06 23.54 -5.59
CA ASP A 61 -4.50 22.16 -5.84
C ASP A 61 -3.55 21.13 -5.21
N LEU A 62 -2.36 21.54 -4.75
CA LEU A 62 -1.43 20.66 -4.07
C LEU A 62 -1.96 20.12 -2.74
N GLY A 63 -3.09 20.67 -2.26
CA GLY A 63 -3.53 20.53 -0.90
C GLY A 63 -2.51 21.17 0.04
N GLN A 64 -2.97 21.83 1.09
CA GLN A 64 -2.11 21.79 2.28
C GLN A 64 -2.02 20.31 2.67
N PRO A 65 -0.91 19.82 3.24
CA PRO A 65 -0.98 18.58 4.01
C PRO A 65 -2.05 18.82 5.05
N THR A 66 -3.26 18.32 4.76
CA THR A 66 -4.36 18.40 5.70
C THR A 66 -3.89 17.51 6.81
N VAL A 67 -3.44 18.12 7.91
CA VAL A 67 -3.41 17.43 9.19
C VAL A 67 -4.88 17.19 9.49
N VAL A 68 -5.39 16.09 8.95
CA VAL A 68 -6.63 15.51 9.43
C VAL A 68 -6.26 15.05 10.82
N GLU A 69 -6.57 15.87 11.82
CA GLU A 69 -6.71 15.33 13.16
C GLU A 69 -7.74 14.22 13.01
N LEU A 70 -7.24 12.97 13.04
CA LEU A 70 -8.08 11.80 13.10
C LEU A 70 -8.78 11.89 14.43
N ASN A 71 -9.96 12.50 14.42
CA ASN A 71 -10.87 12.45 15.54
C ASN A 71 -11.28 10.98 15.64
N ILE A 72 -10.64 10.23 16.54
CA ILE A 72 -10.86 8.80 16.76
C ILE A 72 -12.24 8.67 17.41
N ASN A 73 -13.29 8.91 16.63
CA ASN A 73 -14.67 8.93 17.10
C ASN A 73 -15.26 7.53 17.22
N LYS A 74 -14.56 6.51 16.70
CA LYS A 74 -14.98 5.11 16.73
C LYS A 74 -13.79 4.19 17.02
N GLN A 75 -13.77 3.66 18.23
CA GLN A 75 -12.85 2.60 18.63
C GLN A 75 -13.56 1.27 18.43
N TYR A 76 -12.98 0.39 17.61
CA TYR A 76 -13.43 -0.99 17.53
C TYR A 76 -12.88 -1.73 18.75
N LEU A 77 -13.60 -1.63 19.87
CA LEU A 77 -13.27 -2.38 21.07
C LEU A 77 -13.55 -3.86 20.82
N THR A 78 -12.49 -4.59 20.53
CA THR A 78 -12.49 -6.04 20.53
C THR A 78 -11.86 -6.51 21.82
N GLU A 79 -12.49 -7.49 22.48
CA GLU A 79 -11.91 -8.18 23.65
C GLU A 79 -10.74 -9.09 23.25
N LEU A 80 -10.50 -9.24 21.94
CA LEU A 80 -9.49 -10.12 21.38
C LEU A 80 -8.12 -9.41 21.32
N THR A 81 -7.07 -10.17 21.58
CA THR A 81 -5.72 -9.66 21.72
C THR A 81 -4.85 -10.06 20.53
N ALA A 82 -3.76 -9.33 20.29
CA ALA A 82 -2.79 -9.64 19.23
C ALA A 82 -3.40 -9.73 17.82
N VAL A 83 -3.97 -8.61 17.35
CA VAL A 83 -4.31 -8.43 15.94
C VAL A 83 -3.05 -8.62 15.09
N GLN A 84 -3.08 -9.59 14.19
CA GLN A 84 -1.94 -9.89 13.31
C GLN A 84 -2.06 -9.14 11.97
N CYS A 85 -3.25 -9.18 11.37
CA CYS A 85 -3.51 -8.58 10.07
C CYS A 85 -4.98 -8.23 9.92
N MET A 86 -5.26 -7.30 9.01
CA MET A 86 -6.58 -6.81 8.72
C MET A 86 -6.74 -6.52 7.23
N SER A 87 -7.96 -6.65 6.72
CA SER A 87 -8.30 -6.29 5.34
C SER A 87 -9.69 -5.66 5.27
N TYR A 88 -9.79 -4.54 4.57
CA TYR A 88 -11.03 -3.81 4.38
C TYR A 88 -11.92 -4.48 3.33
N CYS A 89 -13.23 -4.53 3.58
CA CYS A 89 -14.22 -5.05 2.66
C CYS A 89 -14.84 -3.91 1.84
N HIS A 90 -15.53 -4.27 0.75
CA HIS A 90 -16.24 -3.27 -0.08
C HIS A 90 -17.52 -2.72 0.55
N ASP A 91 -18.01 -3.33 1.63
CA ASP A 91 -19.22 -2.91 2.37
C ASP A 91 -18.90 -2.22 3.71
N ASP A 92 -17.74 -1.57 3.77
CA ASP A 92 -17.20 -0.84 4.92
C ASP A 92 -16.87 -1.67 6.17
N SER A 93 -17.09 -2.99 6.13
CA SER A 93 -16.65 -3.89 7.20
C SER A 93 -15.16 -4.25 7.09
N LEU A 94 -14.58 -4.76 8.18
CA LEU A 94 -13.18 -5.14 8.29
C LEU A 94 -13.05 -6.61 8.66
N TRP A 95 -12.27 -7.38 7.91
CA TRP A 95 -11.76 -8.66 8.38
C TRP A 95 -10.54 -8.43 9.26
N ILE A 96 -10.53 -9.08 10.43
CA ILE A 96 -9.47 -8.98 11.42
C ILE A 96 -9.06 -10.40 11.82
N CYS A 97 -7.75 -10.64 11.86
CA CYS A 97 -7.17 -11.89 12.31
C CYS A 97 -6.48 -11.72 13.68
N TYR A 98 -6.82 -12.63 14.59
CA TYR A 98 -6.31 -12.71 15.96
C TYR A 98 -5.64 -14.07 16.15
N ASN A 99 -4.33 -14.14 15.87
CA ASN A 99 -3.61 -15.42 15.86
C ASN A 99 -3.56 -16.07 17.25
N ARG A 100 -3.35 -15.28 18.31
CA ARG A 100 -3.32 -15.82 19.69
C ARG A 100 -4.66 -16.43 20.09
N ASP A 101 -5.75 -15.79 19.68
CA ASP A 101 -7.11 -16.26 19.96
C ASP A 101 -7.60 -17.31 18.94
N LYS A 102 -6.77 -17.68 17.94
CA LYS A 102 -7.10 -18.61 16.86
C LYS A 102 -8.40 -18.24 16.13
N LYS A 103 -8.61 -16.94 15.92
CA LYS A 103 -9.86 -16.37 15.41
C LYS A 103 -9.64 -15.48 14.20
N ILE A 104 -10.61 -15.53 13.29
CA ILE A 104 -10.78 -14.55 12.22
C ILE A 104 -12.23 -14.07 12.28
N GLN A 105 -12.41 -12.76 12.24
CA GLN A 105 -13.71 -12.15 12.45
C GLN A 105 -13.89 -10.98 11.49
N ARG A 106 -15.09 -10.83 10.95
CA ARG A 106 -15.50 -9.64 10.21
C ARG A 106 -16.24 -8.71 11.16
N VAL A 107 -16.00 -7.41 11.09
CA VAL A 107 -16.62 -6.43 11.99
C VAL A 107 -17.10 -5.23 11.18
N LYS A 108 -18.33 -4.78 11.40
CA LYS A 108 -18.85 -3.55 10.78
C LYS A 108 -18.45 -2.29 11.57
N PRO A 109 -18.50 -1.09 10.97
CA PRO A 109 -18.12 0.16 11.63
C PRO A 109 -18.79 0.49 12.95
N GLU A 110 -20.02 0.03 13.13
CA GLU A 110 -20.81 0.14 14.36
C GLU A 110 -20.42 -0.88 15.44
N GLY A 111 -19.45 -1.77 15.18
CA GLY A 111 -18.98 -2.79 16.12
C GLY A 111 -19.68 -4.15 16.00
N THR A 112 -20.67 -4.28 15.11
CA THR A 112 -21.36 -5.56 14.88
C THR A 112 -20.39 -6.60 14.32
N LYS A 113 -20.29 -7.73 15.03
CA LYS A 113 -19.47 -8.89 14.66
C LYS A 113 -20.22 -9.76 13.64
N LEU A 114 -19.61 -9.99 12.49
CA LEU A 114 -20.08 -10.86 11.41
C LEU A 114 -19.11 -12.03 11.24
N ASN A 115 -19.61 -13.21 10.83
CA ASN A 115 -18.82 -14.38 10.42
C ASN A 115 -17.57 -14.63 11.29
N ILE A 116 -17.76 -15.34 12.39
CA ILE A 116 -16.67 -15.70 13.31
C ILE A 116 -16.17 -17.09 12.95
N LEU A 117 -14.90 -17.18 12.61
CA LEU A 117 -14.21 -18.46 12.50
C LEU A 117 -13.28 -18.62 13.68
N SER A 118 -13.45 -19.71 14.40
CA SER A 118 -12.72 -20.02 15.64
C SER A 118 -12.01 -21.36 15.51
N ASN A 119 -11.08 -21.61 16.43
CA ASN A 119 -10.35 -22.87 16.55
C ASN A 119 -9.45 -23.19 15.34
N PHE A 120 -8.96 -22.17 14.63
CA PHE A 120 -7.93 -22.38 13.61
C PHE A 120 -6.64 -22.86 14.27
N ASN A 121 -6.20 -24.08 13.95
CA ASN A 121 -4.94 -24.61 14.48
C ASN A 121 -3.72 -24.22 13.65
N ILE A 122 -3.81 -23.12 12.90
CA ILE A 122 -2.76 -22.66 11.98
C ILE A 122 -2.61 -21.15 12.14
N MET A 123 -1.37 -20.67 12.18
CA MET A 123 -1.08 -19.24 12.15
C MET A 123 -1.41 -18.65 10.79
N VAL A 124 -2.00 -17.45 10.80
CA VAL A 124 -2.27 -16.65 9.62
C VAL A 124 -1.23 -15.54 9.53
N TYR A 125 -0.63 -15.37 8.36
CA TYR A 125 0.41 -14.36 8.13
C TYR A 125 -0.07 -13.18 7.31
N GLY A 126 -1.11 -13.37 6.49
CA GLY A 126 -1.70 -12.31 5.70
C GLY A 126 -3.11 -12.68 5.25
N ILE A 127 -3.94 -11.66 5.10
CA ILE A 127 -5.30 -11.78 4.57
C ILE A 127 -5.56 -10.71 3.52
N ALA A 128 -6.39 -11.01 2.54
CA ALA A 128 -6.81 -10.05 1.53
C ALA A 128 -8.24 -10.32 1.06
N VAL A 129 -9.05 -9.27 0.96
CA VAL A 129 -10.42 -9.36 0.44
C VAL A 129 -10.39 -9.32 -1.08
N THR A 130 -10.98 -10.33 -1.70
CA THR A 130 -11.21 -10.41 -3.15
C THR A 130 -12.36 -9.48 -3.57
N GLN A 131 -12.46 -9.16 -4.86
CA GLN A 131 -13.60 -8.39 -5.39
C GLN A 131 -14.97 -9.04 -5.12
N SER A 132 -15.01 -10.37 -4.95
CA SER A 132 -16.20 -11.12 -4.55
C SER A 132 -16.53 -11.05 -3.04
N ASN A 133 -15.82 -10.19 -2.29
CA ASN A 133 -15.81 -10.06 -0.83
C ASN A 133 -15.31 -11.30 -0.06
N ASN A 134 -14.96 -12.39 -0.73
CA ASN A 134 -14.31 -13.55 -0.08
C ASN A 134 -12.93 -13.17 0.46
N LEU A 135 -12.49 -13.84 1.51
CA LEU A 135 -11.20 -13.57 2.17
C LEU A 135 -10.17 -14.62 1.78
N LEU A 136 -9.07 -14.23 1.14
CA LEU A 136 -7.90 -15.08 0.99
C LEU A 136 -7.01 -15.03 2.23
N ILE A 137 -6.39 -16.16 2.55
CA ILE A 137 -5.56 -16.33 3.74
C ILE A 137 -4.25 -17.03 3.40
N SER A 138 -3.16 -16.46 3.91
CA SER A 138 -1.82 -17.04 3.91
C SER A 138 -1.56 -17.65 5.27
N THR A 139 -1.18 -18.93 5.31
CA THR A 139 -1.00 -19.67 6.57
C THR A 139 0.43 -20.18 6.77
N GLY A 140 1.43 -19.57 6.12
CA GLY A 140 2.83 -20.02 6.21
C GLY A 140 3.05 -21.39 5.58
N LYS A 141 2.18 -21.77 4.65
CA LYS A 141 2.22 -23.01 3.87
C LYS A 141 2.27 -22.66 2.40
N SER A 142 2.46 -23.66 1.55
CA SER A 142 2.56 -23.48 0.10
C SER A 142 1.23 -23.38 -0.62
N LYS A 143 0.16 -23.05 0.09
CA LYS A 143 -1.20 -22.98 -0.44
C LYS A 143 -1.93 -21.83 0.22
N LEU A 144 -2.66 -21.06 -0.58
CA LEU A 144 -3.63 -20.11 -0.06
C LEU A 144 -4.95 -20.79 0.22
N LYS A 145 -5.64 -20.32 1.25
CA LYS A 145 -7.00 -20.73 1.59
C LYS A 145 -7.96 -19.58 1.35
N GLN A 146 -9.25 -19.88 1.22
CA GLN A 146 -10.28 -18.86 1.06
C GLN A 146 -11.43 -19.09 2.03
N ILE A 147 -11.99 -18.00 2.56
CA ILE A 147 -13.26 -18.01 3.29
C ILE A 147 -14.31 -17.33 2.42
N SER A 148 -15.44 -18.02 2.25
CA SER A 148 -16.64 -17.44 1.65
C SER A 148 -17.23 -16.37 2.56
N SER A 149 -17.42 -15.16 2.04
CA SER A 149 -18.08 -14.08 2.76
C SER A 149 -19.56 -14.36 3.04
N LYS A 150 -20.19 -15.18 2.19
CA LYS A 150 -21.62 -15.50 2.25
C LYS A 150 -21.92 -16.61 3.25
N THR A 151 -21.07 -17.65 3.27
CA THR A 151 -21.34 -18.87 4.04
C THR A 151 -20.39 -19.08 5.22
N GLY A 152 -19.28 -18.33 5.27
CA GLY A 152 -18.19 -18.58 6.22
C GLY A 152 -17.40 -19.86 5.93
N ALA A 153 -17.75 -20.62 4.90
CA ALA A 153 -17.08 -21.87 4.58
C ALA A 153 -15.61 -21.63 4.18
N LEU A 154 -14.72 -22.45 4.73
CA LEU A 154 -13.31 -22.48 4.36
C LEU A 154 -13.11 -23.44 3.17
N THR A 155 -12.56 -22.93 2.08
CA THR A 155 -12.07 -23.73 0.97
C THR A 155 -10.56 -23.86 1.10
N ASP A 156 -10.10 -25.10 1.22
CA ASP A 156 -8.67 -25.40 1.24
C ASP A 156 -8.09 -25.35 -0.18
N SER A 157 -6.92 -24.72 -0.31
CA SER A 157 -6.07 -24.78 -1.52
C SER A 157 -6.62 -24.10 -2.78
N VAL A 158 -6.97 -22.81 -2.71
CA VAL A 158 -7.43 -22.04 -3.89
C VAL A 158 -6.26 -21.67 -4.82
N TYR A 159 -5.08 -21.42 -4.26
CA TYR A 159 -3.87 -21.10 -5.04
C TYR A 159 -2.70 -21.95 -4.56
N ASN A 160 -1.97 -22.55 -5.50
CA ASN A 160 -0.78 -23.34 -5.21
C ASN A 160 0.49 -22.49 -5.39
N MET A 161 1.27 -22.41 -4.32
CA MET A 161 2.49 -21.62 -4.21
C MET A 161 3.73 -22.50 -4.01
N SER A 162 3.60 -23.82 -4.11
CA SER A 162 4.74 -24.75 -3.99
C SER A 162 5.83 -24.39 -5.02
N PRO A 163 7.12 -24.36 -4.62
CA PRO A 163 7.70 -24.82 -3.35
C PRO A 163 7.82 -23.74 -2.25
N PHE A 164 7.19 -22.58 -2.43
CA PHE A 164 7.33 -21.44 -1.52
C PHE A 164 6.31 -21.51 -0.39
N ILE A 165 6.69 -21.07 0.82
CA ILE A 165 5.75 -20.76 1.90
C ILE A 165 5.29 -19.31 1.77
N THR A 166 4.01 -19.06 1.96
CA THR A 166 3.42 -17.74 1.78
C THR A 166 3.54 -16.89 3.04
N SER A 167 3.78 -15.59 2.88
CA SER A 167 3.82 -14.62 3.98
C SER A 167 2.68 -13.61 3.88
N ALA A 168 2.70 -12.72 2.89
CA ALA A 168 1.65 -11.72 2.68
C ALA A 168 0.88 -11.93 1.37
N ILE A 169 -0.33 -11.35 1.31
CA ILE A 169 -1.23 -11.39 0.16
C ILE A 169 -1.74 -9.97 -0.09
N HIS A 170 -1.91 -9.62 -1.36
CA HIS A 170 -2.62 -8.42 -1.79
C HIS A 170 -3.48 -8.73 -3.02
N ILE A 171 -4.65 -8.11 -3.11
CA ILE A 171 -5.48 -8.13 -4.31
C ILE A 171 -5.28 -6.80 -5.05
N THR A 172 -4.82 -6.88 -6.30
CA THR A 172 -4.60 -5.71 -7.14
C THR A 172 -5.92 -5.12 -7.64
N SER A 173 -5.90 -3.88 -8.14
CA SER A 173 -7.10 -3.22 -8.67
C SER A 173 -7.70 -3.92 -9.89
N ASP A 174 -6.90 -4.65 -10.66
CA ASP A 174 -7.33 -5.49 -11.80
C ASP A 174 -7.68 -6.93 -11.40
N ASN A 175 -7.95 -7.17 -10.11
CA ASN A 175 -8.36 -8.46 -9.55
C ASN A 175 -7.33 -9.57 -9.79
N LYS A 176 -6.05 -9.31 -9.55
CA LYS A 176 -5.00 -10.33 -9.50
C LYS A 176 -4.53 -10.53 -8.08
N VAL A 177 -3.89 -11.67 -7.85
CA VAL A 177 -3.39 -12.05 -6.52
C VAL A 177 -1.88 -11.87 -6.50
N LEU A 178 -1.41 -10.95 -5.66
CA LEU A 178 0.00 -10.80 -5.32
C LEU A 178 0.29 -11.54 -4.03
N VAL A 179 1.35 -12.33 -4.02
CA VAL A 179 1.76 -13.10 -2.85
C VAL A 179 3.25 -12.96 -2.65
N THR A 180 3.67 -12.67 -1.42
CA THR A 180 5.06 -12.84 -1.03
C THR A 180 5.30 -14.23 -0.49
N GLY A 181 6.44 -14.81 -0.82
CA GLY A 181 6.80 -16.12 -0.31
C GLY A 181 8.28 -16.39 -0.40
N GLY A 182 8.66 -17.58 0.04
CA GLY A 182 10.03 -18.01 -0.07
C GLY A 182 10.24 -19.43 0.44
N ASN A 183 11.45 -19.91 0.30
CA ASN A 183 11.94 -21.11 0.93
C ASN A 183 13.37 -20.85 1.45
N LYS A 184 14.11 -21.91 1.76
CA LYS A 184 15.49 -21.79 2.26
C LYS A 184 16.41 -21.09 1.26
N TYR A 185 16.18 -21.25 -0.05
CA TYR A 185 17.09 -20.83 -1.11
C TYR A 185 16.63 -19.58 -1.85
N SER A 186 15.32 -19.32 -1.86
CA SER A 186 14.72 -18.31 -2.72
C SER A 186 13.64 -17.51 -1.99
N LYS A 187 13.47 -16.25 -2.42
CA LYS A 187 12.47 -15.30 -1.94
C LYS A 187 11.79 -14.69 -3.15
N VAL A 188 10.47 -14.72 -3.16
CA VAL A 188 9.68 -14.40 -4.34
C VAL A 188 8.52 -13.49 -4.02
N VAL A 189 8.15 -12.72 -5.04
CA VAL A 189 6.80 -12.19 -5.19
C VAL A 189 6.19 -12.81 -6.44
N ILE A 190 4.98 -13.34 -6.32
CA ILE A 190 4.26 -13.95 -7.45
C ILE A 190 2.99 -13.15 -7.69
N LEU A 191 2.77 -12.79 -8.96
CA LEU A 191 1.51 -12.27 -9.46
C LEU A 191 0.76 -13.41 -10.16
N MET A 192 -0.45 -13.69 -9.70
CA MET A 192 -1.32 -14.73 -10.26
C MET A 192 -2.63 -14.15 -10.77
N ASN A 193 -3.17 -14.77 -11.82
CA ASN A 193 -4.54 -14.53 -12.24
C ASN A 193 -5.53 -15.22 -11.27
N GLN A 194 -6.83 -15.06 -11.49
CA GLN A 194 -7.88 -15.65 -10.64
C GLN A 194 -7.99 -17.18 -10.73
N ASN A 195 -7.42 -17.80 -11.77
CA ASN A 195 -7.37 -19.25 -11.91
C ASN A 195 -6.18 -19.86 -11.14
N GLY A 196 -5.26 -19.01 -10.68
CA GLY A 196 -4.04 -19.38 -9.98
C GLY A 196 -2.84 -19.66 -10.87
N ASP A 197 -2.93 -19.31 -12.15
CA ASP A 197 -1.76 -19.35 -13.04
C ASP A 197 -0.82 -18.20 -12.69
N HIS A 198 0.49 -18.50 -12.68
CA HIS A 198 1.52 -17.51 -12.40
C HIS A 198 1.72 -16.66 -13.65
N GLU A 199 1.34 -15.39 -13.58
CA GLU A 199 1.60 -14.44 -14.67
C GLU A 199 3.02 -13.90 -14.61
N ARG A 200 3.53 -13.63 -13.40
CA ARG A 200 4.90 -13.15 -13.17
C ARG A 200 5.45 -13.65 -11.86
N VAL A 201 6.75 -13.94 -11.87
CA VAL A 201 7.55 -14.27 -10.67
C VAL A 201 8.70 -13.27 -10.60
N TYR A 202 8.74 -12.50 -9.51
CA TYR A 202 9.81 -11.59 -9.18
C TYR A 202 10.70 -12.26 -8.16
N GLU A 203 11.93 -12.57 -8.55
CA GLU A 203 12.90 -13.29 -7.71
C GLU A 203 14.29 -12.69 -7.85
N HIS A 204 14.71 -12.45 -9.09
CA HIS A 204 16.02 -11.92 -9.41
C HIS A 204 15.92 -10.65 -10.25
N ASP A 205 16.88 -9.76 -10.09
CA ASP A 205 17.03 -8.57 -10.93
C ASP A 205 17.63 -8.92 -12.31
N GLN A 206 17.81 -7.89 -13.13
CA GLN A 206 18.42 -8.02 -14.47
C GLN A 206 19.85 -8.59 -14.46
N HIS A 207 20.55 -8.55 -13.31
CA HIS A 207 21.90 -9.08 -13.10
C HIS A 207 21.89 -10.45 -12.41
N LYS A 208 20.71 -11.08 -12.29
CA LYS A 208 20.49 -12.38 -11.62
C LYS A 208 20.79 -12.35 -10.12
N GLN A 209 20.76 -11.18 -9.49
CA GLN A 209 20.88 -11.07 -8.03
C GLN A 209 19.50 -11.17 -7.37
N PRO A 210 19.37 -11.84 -6.22
CA PRO A 210 18.11 -11.90 -5.49
C PRO A 210 17.58 -10.49 -5.18
N ILE A 211 16.30 -10.25 -5.48
CA ILE A 211 15.66 -8.94 -5.22
C ILE A 211 15.33 -8.79 -3.73
N PHE A 212 14.98 -9.89 -3.07
CA PHE A 212 14.37 -9.88 -1.74
C PHE A 212 15.16 -10.69 -0.71
N THR A 213 15.11 -10.25 0.54
CA THR A 213 15.70 -10.93 1.70
C THR A 213 14.62 -11.64 2.52
N PHE A 214 13.58 -10.93 2.93
CA PHE A 214 12.39 -11.43 3.63
C PHE A 214 11.16 -10.57 3.28
N PRO A 215 10.47 -10.84 2.15
CA PRO A 215 9.35 -10.02 1.73
C PRO A 215 8.11 -10.29 2.61
N ARG A 216 7.89 -9.44 3.62
CA ARG A 216 6.87 -9.62 4.67
C ARG A 216 5.56 -8.90 4.40
N GLY A 217 5.59 -7.84 3.62
CA GLY A 217 4.40 -7.08 3.25
C GLY A 217 4.38 -6.80 1.76
N ILE A 218 3.18 -6.67 1.20
CA ILE A 218 3.01 -6.33 -0.21
C ILE A 218 1.75 -5.51 -0.41
N THR A 219 1.83 -4.54 -1.33
CA THR A 219 0.69 -3.77 -1.80
C THR A 219 0.92 -3.35 -3.25
N SER A 220 -0.11 -2.84 -3.89
CA SER A 220 -0.01 -2.25 -5.21
C SER A 220 -0.78 -0.94 -5.31
N THR A 221 -0.37 -0.10 -6.25
CA THR A 221 -1.09 1.13 -6.61
C THR A 221 -2.09 0.86 -7.72
N ARG A 222 -3.02 1.79 -7.95
CA ARG A 222 -4.02 1.68 -9.03
C ARG A 222 -3.44 1.63 -10.45
N ASN A 223 -2.23 2.15 -10.66
CA ASN A 223 -1.51 2.06 -11.93
C ASN A 223 -0.65 0.78 -12.04
N GLY A 224 -0.79 -0.16 -11.11
CA GLY A 224 -0.12 -1.47 -11.17
C GLY A 224 1.31 -1.47 -10.64
N ASN A 225 1.77 -0.41 -9.96
CA ASN A 225 3.08 -0.46 -9.31
C ASN A 225 3.00 -1.35 -8.08
N ILE A 226 4.02 -2.18 -7.86
CA ILE A 226 4.08 -3.11 -6.72
C ILE A 226 5.03 -2.54 -5.69
N HIS A 227 4.63 -2.54 -4.42
CA HIS A 227 5.46 -2.18 -3.29
C HIS A 227 5.59 -3.37 -2.36
N VAL A 228 6.83 -3.76 -2.05
CA VAL A 228 7.15 -4.88 -1.18
C VAL A 228 7.89 -4.36 0.03
N PHE A 229 7.41 -4.71 1.22
CA PHE A 229 8.10 -4.45 2.48
C PHE A 229 9.02 -5.64 2.76
N ASP A 230 10.29 -5.44 2.46
CA ASP A 230 11.36 -6.43 2.63
C ASP A 230 12.07 -6.21 3.96
N GLU A 231 11.93 -7.17 4.86
CA GLU A 231 12.61 -7.16 6.15
C GLU A 231 14.07 -7.56 5.93
N VAL A 232 14.99 -6.78 6.48
CA VAL A 232 16.44 -7.04 6.44
C VAL A 232 16.98 -7.03 7.86
N SER A 233 18.17 -7.60 8.07
CA SER A 233 18.71 -7.88 9.40
C SER A 233 19.23 -6.66 10.17
N ASP A 234 19.39 -5.51 9.50
CA ASP A 234 19.47 -4.21 10.18
C ASP A 234 18.03 -3.71 10.39
N ASP A 235 17.75 -2.96 11.46
CA ASP A 235 16.39 -2.49 11.84
C ASP A 235 15.70 -1.56 10.80
N ARG A 236 16.17 -1.58 9.55
CA ARG A 236 15.75 -0.78 8.41
C ARG A 236 14.99 -1.65 7.41
N GLY A 237 13.68 -1.82 7.61
CA GLY A 237 12.85 -2.42 6.56
C GLY A 237 12.99 -1.65 5.24
N ARG A 238 13.09 -2.35 4.11
CA ARG A 238 13.21 -1.75 2.77
C ARG A 238 11.88 -1.80 2.04
N VAL A 239 11.56 -0.74 1.31
CA VAL A 239 10.45 -0.77 0.35
C VAL A 239 11.02 -0.95 -1.04
N VAL A 240 10.74 -2.09 -1.66
CA VAL A 240 11.08 -2.35 -3.05
C VAL A 240 9.87 -1.97 -3.90
N GLY A 241 9.99 -0.86 -4.64
CA GLY A 241 8.97 -0.38 -5.57
C GLY A 241 9.25 -0.81 -6.99
N TRP A 242 8.22 -1.31 -7.69
CA TRP A 242 8.25 -1.63 -9.11
C TRP A 242 7.26 -0.74 -9.87
N GLY A 243 7.75 0.17 -10.69
CA GLY A 243 6.92 0.95 -11.61
C GLY A 243 7.70 1.32 -12.88
N TYR A 244 7.08 1.19 -14.04
CA TYR A 244 7.66 1.55 -15.36
C TYR A 244 9.14 1.16 -15.53
N ASN A 245 9.49 -0.11 -15.23
CA ASN A 245 10.85 -0.66 -15.37
C ASN A 245 11.96 0.01 -14.53
N GLN A 246 11.62 0.71 -13.43
CA GLN A 246 12.63 1.30 -12.54
C GLN A 246 12.47 0.86 -11.09
N TYR A 247 13.59 0.49 -10.49
CA TYR A 247 13.74 0.21 -9.07
C TYR A 247 13.77 1.53 -8.31
N LEU A 248 12.81 1.73 -7.41
CA LEU A 248 12.91 2.79 -6.40
C LEU A 248 13.49 2.17 -5.13
N TYR A 249 14.82 2.22 -5.02
CA TYR A 249 15.55 1.94 -3.79
C TYR A 249 15.44 3.16 -2.87
N ARG A 250 14.94 2.98 -1.64
CA ARG A 250 15.07 3.99 -0.58
C ARG A 250 15.89 3.39 0.57
N ARG A 251 17.00 4.06 0.89
CA ARG A 251 17.99 3.71 1.92
C ARG A 251 17.38 3.59 3.31
#